data_AF-A0A9Q1LI21-F1
#
_entry.id   AF-A0A9Q1LI21-F1
#
_cell.length_a   1.000
_cell.length_b   1.000
_cell.length_c   1.000
_cell.angle_alpha   90.00
_cell.angle_beta   90.00
_cell.angle_gamma   90.00
#
_symmetry.space_group_name_H-M   'P 1'
#
loop_
_entity.id
_entity.type
_entity.pdbx_description
1 polymer ?
#
loop_
_entity_poly.entity_id
_entity_poly.type
_entity_poly.pdbx_seq_one_letter_code
_entity_poly.pdbx_strand_id
1 'polypeptide(L)'
;MFLQGAIDTATLEMRIEVTNPDHPEPSIMLYVENQADAAMRLVSEMMILCGEVIATFGSHNNIPLPYRGQPQSNIDSSAFAHLPEGPVRSSAIVRIMRAAEMDFRNPIRHGVMGLPVYVQFTSPIRRYMDLAAHYQVKAFLSGDSPPFSSGELEGIASTVNMTTRVVRRLSSSSLRYWILEYLRRQPKGKRYRALVLRFVKDRDATILLTEIGVHASSWMSTGVQIGDEVDV
;
A
#
# COMPACT_ATOMS: atom_id res chain seq x y z
N MET A 1 17.87 -6.14 -0.43
CA MET A 1 16.71 -5.96 -1.32
C MET A 1 16.88 -4.82 -2.34
N PHE A 2 17.26 -3.60 -1.93
CA PHE A 2 17.39 -2.43 -2.84
C PHE A 2 18.42 -2.54 -3.97
N LEU A 3 19.41 -3.43 -3.86
CA LEU A 3 20.45 -3.65 -4.89
C LEU A 3 19.92 -4.25 -6.20
N GLN A 4 18.70 -4.78 -6.22
CA GLN A 4 18.07 -5.39 -7.40
C GLN A 4 17.05 -4.45 -8.09
N GLY A 5 17.10 -3.16 -7.80
CA GLY A 5 16.21 -2.14 -8.39
C GLY A 5 14.85 -2.03 -7.70
N ALA A 6 14.75 -2.41 -6.42
CA ALA A 6 13.55 -2.17 -5.62
C ALA A 6 13.36 -0.66 -5.39
N ILE A 7 12.12 -0.20 -5.41
CA ILE A 7 11.76 1.20 -5.24
C ILE A 7 11.08 1.38 -3.89
N ASP A 8 11.64 2.24 -3.05
CA ASP A 8 11.00 2.64 -1.79
C ASP A 8 9.88 3.64 -2.07
N THR A 9 8.69 3.36 -1.53
CA THR A 9 7.52 4.22 -1.62
C THR A 9 6.93 4.54 -0.25
N ALA A 10 7.73 4.44 0.81
CA ALA A 10 7.30 4.78 2.16
C ALA A 10 6.72 6.19 2.22
N THR A 11 5.66 6.33 3.00
CA THR A 11 4.96 7.60 3.23
C THR A 11 4.49 7.68 4.69
N LEU A 12 3.91 8.83 5.03
CA LEU A 12 3.16 9.01 6.26
C LEU A 12 1.75 8.43 6.08
N GLU A 13 1.39 7.46 6.92
CA GLU A 13 0.07 6.82 6.92
C GLU A 13 -0.73 7.31 8.13
N MET A 14 -1.94 7.80 7.89
CA MET A 14 -2.86 8.19 8.95
C MET A 14 -3.53 6.97 9.57
N ARG A 15 -3.58 6.94 10.91
CA ARG A 15 -4.39 6.03 11.71
C ARG A 15 -5.42 6.81 12.50
N ILE A 16 -6.64 6.29 12.52
CA ILE A 16 -7.72 6.82 13.33
C ILE A 16 -8.30 5.70 14.18
N GLU A 17 -8.43 5.97 15.46
CA GLU A 17 -9.06 5.09 16.43
C GLU A 17 -10.28 5.80 17.02
N VAL A 18 -11.42 5.13 16.96
CA VAL A 18 -12.70 5.67 17.43
C VAL A 18 -13.25 4.76 18.50
N THR A 19 -13.43 5.30 19.71
CA THR A 19 -14.02 4.58 20.84
C THR A 19 -15.46 5.04 21.03
N ASN A 20 -16.37 4.08 21.24
CA ASN A 20 -17.81 4.30 21.39
C ASN A 20 -18.43 5.08 20.22
N PRO A 21 -18.36 4.57 18.98
CA PRO A 21 -18.78 5.30 17.77
C PRO A 21 -20.26 5.71 17.78
N ASP A 22 -21.12 4.98 18.49
CA ASP A 22 -22.57 5.24 18.58
C ASP A 22 -22.93 6.26 19.67
N HIS A 23 -21.96 6.68 20.49
CA HIS A 23 -22.17 7.72 21.50
C HIS A 23 -22.31 9.10 20.82
N PRO A 24 -23.10 10.06 21.35
CA PRO A 24 -23.19 11.41 20.78
C PRO A 24 -21.84 12.14 20.70
N GLU A 25 -20.93 11.79 21.61
CA GLU A 25 -19.56 12.30 21.66
C GLU A 25 -18.56 11.13 21.69
N PRO A 26 -18.22 10.53 20.54
CA PRO A 26 -17.24 9.45 20.47
C PRO A 26 -15.83 10.00 20.72
N SER A 27 -14.94 9.21 21.33
CA SER A 27 -13.53 9.58 21.43
C SER A 27 -12.83 9.28 20.11
N ILE A 28 -12.10 10.26 19.56
CA ILE A 28 -11.40 10.13 18.27
C ILE A 28 -9.93 10.46 18.49
N MET A 29 -9.08 9.45 18.30
CA MET A 29 -7.63 9.60 18.32
C MET A 29 -7.10 9.47 16.89
N LEU A 30 -6.36 10.47 16.44
CA LEU A 30 -5.67 10.44 15.15
C LEU A 30 -4.17 10.53 15.40
N TYR A 31 -3.42 9.63 14.77
CA TYR A 31 -1.97 9.67 14.75
C TYR A 31 -1.43 9.30 13.38
N VAL A 32 -0.16 9.62 13.15
CA VAL A 32 0.52 9.38 11.87
C VAL A 32 1.64 8.38 12.09
N GLU A 33 1.61 7.30 11.34
CA GLU A 33 2.67 6.30 11.29
C GLU A 33 3.64 6.65 10.16
N ASN A 34 4.93 6.69 10.49
CA ASN A 34 5.98 6.78 9.48
C ASN A 34 6.35 5.37 9.01
N GLN A 35 5.97 5.00 7.78
CA GLN A 35 6.31 3.69 7.23
C GLN A 35 7.82 3.46 7.07
N ALA A 36 8.63 4.53 7.10
CA ALA A 36 10.09 4.44 7.08
C ALA A 36 10.69 4.13 8.47
N ASP A 37 9.88 3.98 9.53
CA ASP A 37 10.36 3.58 10.85
C ASP A 37 11.10 2.23 10.79
N ALA A 38 12.19 2.12 11.56
CA ALA A 38 13.08 0.96 11.50
C ALA A 38 12.38 -0.35 11.88
N ALA A 39 11.47 -0.33 12.86
CA ALA A 39 10.74 -1.53 13.28
C ALA A 39 9.73 -1.95 12.21
N MET A 40 8.98 -1.00 11.64
CA MET A 40 8.04 -1.29 10.55
C MET A 40 8.76 -1.83 9.32
N ARG A 41 9.89 -1.21 8.95
CA ARG A 41 10.71 -1.65 7.82
C ARG A 41 11.26 -3.05 8.06
N LEU A 42 11.81 -3.33 9.25
CA LEU A 42 12.33 -4.66 9.58
C LEU A 42 11.25 -5.73 9.39
N VAL A 43 10.07 -5.54 10.00
CA VAL A 43 8.97 -6.50 9.88
C VAL A 43 8.53 -6.64 8.43
N SER A 44 8.37 -5.53 7.70
CA SER A 44 7.98 -5.55 6.29
C SER A 44 8.95 -6.36 5.43
N GLU A 45 10.26 -6.10 5.56
CA GLU A 45 11.29 -6.83 4.81
C GLU A 45 11.29 -8.33 5.14
N MET A 46 11.07 -8.71 6.41
CA MET A 46 10.93 -10.13 6.78
C MET A 46 9.69 -10.77 6.15
N MET A 47 8.58 -10.04 6.06
CA MET A 47 7.35 -10.55 5.44
C MET A 47 7.54 -10.72 3.93
N ILE A 48 8.24 -9.79 3.30
CA ILE A 48 8.55 -9.84 1.88
C ILE A 48 9.50 -11.01 1.59
N LEU A 49 10.55 -11.20 2.39
CA LEU A 49 11.47 -12.34 2.29
C LEU A 49 10.72 -13.68 2.41
N CYS A 50 9.80 -13.80 3.37
CA CYS A 50 8.97 -15.00 3.49
C CYS A 50 8.17 -15.24 2.21
N GLY A 51 7.56 -14.20 1.64
CA GLY A 51 6.83 -14.29 0.37
C GLY A 51 7.70 -14.70 -0.81
N GLU A 52 8.93 -14.19 -0.92
CA GLU A 52 9.91 -14.60 -1.95
C GLU A 52 10.31 -16.06 -1.79
N VAL A 53 10.62 -16.51 -0.57
CA VAL A 53 11.02 -17.90 -0.28
C VAL A 53 9.90 -18.87 -0.65
N ILE A 54 8.66 -18.58 -0.23
CA ILE A 54 7.51 -19.44 -0.55
C ILE A 54 7.24 -19.45 -2.06
N ALA A 55 7.36 -18.31 -2.73
CA ALA A 55 7.11 -18.26 -4.15
C ALA A 55 8.20 -18.96 -4.97
N THR A 56 9.45 -18.88 -4.53
CA THR A 56 10.57 -19.65 -5.10
C THR A 56 10.36 -21.15 -4.89
N PHE A 57 9.95 -21.55 -3.69
CA PHE A 57 9.62 -22.94 -3.39
C PHE A 57 8.46 -23.46 -4.26
N GLY A 58 7.38 -22.69 -4.39
CA GLY A 58 6.25 -23.05 -5.24
C GLY A 58 6.64 -23.15 -6.71
N SER A 59 7.44 -22.21 -7.20
CA SER A 59 7.95 -22.19 -8.58
C SER A 59 8.74 -23.45 -8.91
N HIS A 60 9.74 -23.80 -8.10
CA HIS A 60 10.59 -24.97 -8.33
C HIS A 60 9.81 -26.30 -8.27
N ASN A 61 8.75 -26.35 -7.48
CA ASN A 61 7.95 -27.55 -7.28
C ASN A 61 6.65 -27.56 -8.11
N ASN A 62 6.46 -26.59 -9.03
CA ASN A 62 5.26 -26.44 -9.85
C ASN A 62 3.95 -26.39 -9.05
N ILE A 63 3.97 -25.76 -7.87
CA ILE A 63 2.80 -25.59 -7.02
C ILE A 63 1.98 -24.39 -7.53
N PRO A 64 0.69 -24.57 -7.86
CA PRO A 64 -0.18 -23.43 -8.17
C PRO A 64 -0.34 -22.55 -6.92
N LEU A 65 0.13 -21.31 -7.01
CA LEU A 65 0.06 -20.30 -5.95
C LEU A 65 -0.40 -18.97 -6.55
N PRO A 66 -0.93 -18.03 -5.73
CA PRO A 66 -1.27 -16.69 -6.20
C PRO A 66 0.00 -15.84 -6.39
N TYR A 67 0.79 -16.13 -7.43
CA TYR A 67 2.01 -15.40 -7.76
C TYR A 67 1.66 -13.96 -8.09
N ARG A 68 2.19 -13.02 -7.31
CA ARG A 68 1.89 -11.60 -7.41
C ARG A 68 3.03 -10.88 -8.13
N GLY A 69 2.74 -10.42 -9.34
CA GLY A 69 3.66 -9.64 -10.16
C GLY A 69 3.33 -8.16 -10.16
N GLN A 70 4.28 -7.36 -10.59
CA GLN A 70 4.06 -5.97 -10.95
C GLN A 70 5.03 -5.60 -12.07
N PRO A 71 4.54 -5.50 -13.32
CA PRO A 71 5.38 -5.10 -14.44
C PRO A 71 6.03 -3.74 -14.17
N GLN A 72 7.31 -3.60 -14.53
CA GLN A 72 8.01 -2.31 -14.40
C GLN A 72 7.33 -1.27 -15.29
N SER A 73 7.23 -0.03 -14.81
CA SER A 73 6.82 1.09 -15.64
C SER A 73 7.90 1.40 -16.68
N ASN A 74 7.50 1.95 -17.83
CA ASN A 74 8.45 2.39 -18.86
C ASN A 74 9.25 3.64 -18.42
N ILE A 75 8.78 4.34 -17.39
CA ILE A 75 9.46 5.51 -16.82
C ILE A 75 10.35 5.03 -15.67
N ASP A 76 11.65 5.29 -15.79
CA ASP A 76 12.61 4.99 -14.75
C ASP A 76 12.40 5.91 -13.54
N SER A 77 12.46 5.32 -12.35
CA SER A 77 12.45 6.02 -11.06
C SER A 77 13.51 7.12 -10.95
N SER A 78 14.63 7.00 -11.66
CA SER A 78 15.68 8.04 -11.73
C SER A 78 15.17 9.39 -12.25
N ALA A 79 14.08 9.40 -13.03
CA ALA A 79 13.42 10.63 -13.47
C ALA A 79 12.93 11.51 -12.31
N PHE A 80 12.72 10.93 -11.12
CA PHE A 80 12.26 11.63 -9.91
C PHE A 80 13.38 11.91 -8.90
N ALA A 81 14.65 11.68 -9.26
CA ALA A 81 15.79 11.92 -8.37
C ALA A 81 15.91 13.40 -7.94
N HIS A 82 15.39 14.33 -8.75
CA HIS A 82 15.32 15.76 -8.45
C HIS A 82 14.31 16.11 -7.34
N LEU A 83 13.39 15.21 -6.99
CA LEU A 83 12.42 15.42 -5.91
C LEU A 83 13.01 14.98 -4.56
N PRO A 84 12.65 15.65 -3.45
CA PRO A 84 13.05 15.23 -2.11
C PRO A 84 12.61 13.80 -1.77
N GLU A 85 13.46 13.08 -1.03
CA GLU A 85 13.13 11.75 -0.52
C GLU A 85 11.92 11.74 0.43
N GLY A 86 11.31 10.57 0.57
CA GLY A 86 10.11 10.39 1.38
C GLY A 86 8.81 10.69 0.61
N PRO A 87 7.76 11.21 1.27
CA PRO A 87 6.41 11.25 0.71
C PRO A 87 6.28 11.94 -0.66
N VAL A 88 7.11 12.95 -0.93
CA VAL A 88 7.09 13.73 -2.19
C VAL A 88 7.52 12.85 -3.36
N ARG A 89 8.73 12.27 -3.32
CA ARG A 89 9.21 11.35 -4.36
C ARG A 89 8.36 10.08 -4.41
N SER A 90 7.98 9.50 -3.26
CA SER A 90 7.11 8.32 -3.20
C SER A 90 5.77 8.55 -3.93
N SER A 91 5.12 9.69 -3.68
CA SER A 91 3.86 10.07 -4.35
C SER A 91 4.02 10.21 -5.87
N ALA A 92 5.14 10.76 -6.33
CA ALA A 92 5.42 10.88 -7.76
C ALA A 92 5.62 9.52 -8.44
N ILE A 93 6.41 8.64 -7.81
CA ILE A 93 6.71 7.30 -8.33
C ILE A 93 5.45 6.43 -8.34
N VAL A 94 4.68 6.35 -7.24
CA VAL A 94 3.49 5.48 -7.15
C VAL A 94 2.49 5.76 -8.27
N ARG A 95 2.35 7.00 -8.72
CA ARG A 95 1.41 7.40 -9.77
C ARG A 95 1.74 6.84 -11.16
N ILE A 96 3.00 6.54 -11.43
CA ILE A 96 3.43 5.97 -12.72
C ILE A 96 3.57 4.44 -12.66
N MET A 97 3.39 3.83 -11.49
CA MET A 97 3.47 2.38 -11.33
C MET A 97 2.30 1.70 -12.03
N ARG A 98 2.58 0.58 -12.69
CA ARG A 98 1.54 -0.30 -13.23
C ARG A 98 0.82 -1.00 -12.08
N ALA A 99 -0.45 -1.35 -12.29
CA ALA A 99 -1.17 -2.17 -11.33
C ALA A 99 -0.46 -3.52 -11.12
N ALA A 100 -0.48 -4.01 -9.89
CA ALA A 100 -0.05 -5.38 -9.61
C ALA A 100 -1.05 -6.37 -10.20
N GLU A 101 -0.54 -7.50 -10.66
CA GLU A 101 -1.30 -8.59 -11.27
C GLU A 101 -1.02 -9.90 -10.54
N MET A 102 -1.86 -10.90 -10.78
CA MET A 102 -1.69 -12.24 -10.23
C MET A 102 -1.81 -13.28 -11.34
N ASP A 103 -0.93 -14.27 -11.30
CA ASP A 103 -1.01 -15.49 -12.10
C ASP A 103 -0.99 -16.68 -11.14
N PHE A 104 -1.76 -17.72 -11.46
CA PHE A 104 -2.00 -18.86 -10.59
C PHE A 104 -1.25 -20.12 -11.03
N ARG A 105 -0.49 -20.00 -12.13
CA ARG A 105 0.27 -21.08 -12.75
C ARG A 105 1.74 -20.72 -12.89
N ASN A 106 2.05 -19.49 -13.30
CA ASN A 106 3.39 -19.06 -13.62
C ASN A 106 3.84 -17.94 -12.67
N PRO A 107 5.07 -18.04 -12.13
CA PRO A 107 5.77 -16.93 -11.47
C PRO A 107 5.79 -15.65 -12.31
N ILE A 108 5.56 -14.51 -11.68
CA ILE A 108 5.69 -13.19 -12.31
C ILE A 108 6.67 -12.33 -11.50
N ARG A 109 7.53 -11.58 -12.20
CA ARG A 109 8.44 -10.61 -11.60
C ARG A 109 7.67 -9.49 -10.90
N HIS A 110 8.11 -9.11 -9.71
CA HIS A 110 7.59 -7.96 -8.99
C HIS A 110 8.58 -6.78 -9.10
N GLY A 111 8.45 -5.98 -10.17
CA GLY A 111 9.42 -4.95 -10.54
C GLY A 111 9.70 -3.92 -9.44
N VAL A 112 8.65 -3.41 -8.79
CA VAL A 112 8.77 -2.43 -7.70
C VAL A 112 9.49 -2.98 -6.47
N MET A 113 9.36 -4.28 -6.19
CA MET A 113 10.05 -4.92 -5.07
C MET A 113 11.44 -5.43 -5.48
N GLY A 114 11.80 -5.35 -6.77
CA GLY A 114 13.04 -5.92 -7.28
C GLY A 114 13.07 -7.46 -7.27
N LEU A 115 11.95 -8.14 -7.03
CA LEU A 115 11.92 -9.59 -6.82
C LEU A 115 11.64 -10.36 -8.12
N PRO A 116 12.33 -11.50 -8.37
CA PRO A 116 12.06 -12.35 -9.51
C PRO A 116 10.69 -13.06 -9.40
N VAL A 117 10.26 -13.38 -8.19
CA VAL A 117 8.99 -14.04 -7.90
C VAL A 117 8.51 -13.65 -6.50
N TYR A 118 7.20 -13.52 -6.31
CA TYR A 118 6.61 -13.16 -5.03
C TYR A 118 5.21 -13.73 -4.83
N VAL A 119 4.87 -14.14 -3.61
CA VAL A 119 3.54 -14.56 -3.16
C VAL A 119 3.26 -13.90 -1.82
N GLN A 120 2.05 -13.42 -1.61
CA GLN A 120 1.61 -12.98 -0.29
C GLN A 120 1.27 -14.20 0.58
N PHE A 121 1.97 -14.37 1.70
CA PHE A 121 1.84 -15.58 2.52
C PHE A 121 1.69 -15.33 4.04
N THR A 122 1.93 -14.10 4.50
CA THR A 122 2.14 -13.80 5.92
C THR A 122 0.91 -13.24 6.65
N SER A 123 -0.26 -13.26 6.03
CA SER A 123 -1.49 -12.72 6.64
C SER A 123 -2.75 -13.57 6.38
N PRO A 124 -2.71 -14.91 6.59
CA PRO A 124 -3.84 -15.80 6.30
C PRO A 124 -5.09 -15.51 7.14
N ILE A 125 -4.97 -14.87 8.31
CA ILE A 125 -6.11 -14.48 9.16
C ILE A 125 -6.99 -13.40 8.48
N ARG A 126 -6.39 -12.54 7.66
CA ARG A 126 -7.05 -11.35 7.08
C ARG A 126 -7.05 -11.30 5.55
N ARG A 127 -6.29 -12.17 4.89
CA ARG A 127 -6.25 -12.28 3.42
C ARG A 127 -6.52 -13.73 3.02
N TYR A 128 -7.63 -13.94 2.32
CA TYR A 128 -8.02 -15.27 1.89
C TYR A 128 -7.00 -15.91 0.93
N MET A 129 -6.36 -15.12 0.06
CA MET A 129 -5.36 -15.65 -0.87
C MET A 129 -4.10 -16.16 -0.16
N ASP A 130 -3.69 -15.54 0.95
CA ASP A 130 -2.63 -16.08 1.80
C ASP A 130 -3.07 -17.42 2.40
N LEU A 131 -4.31 -17.54 2.86
CA LEU A 131 -4.85 -18.79 3.41
C LEU A 131 -4.89 -19.91 2.35
N ALA A 132 -5.33 -19.59 1.13
CA ALA A 132 -5.32 -20.54 0.01
C ALA A 132 -3.88 -20.98 -0.33
N ALA A 133 -2.91 -20.06 -0.34
CA ALA A 133 -1.51 -20.39 -0.53
C ALA A 133 -0.99 -21.31 0.59
N HIS A 134 -1.38 -21.10 1.84
CA HIS A 134 -1.04 -22.01 2.96
C HIS A 134 -1.57 -23.42 2.71
N TYR A 135 -2.80 -23.58 2.23
CA TYR A 135 -3.36 -24.90 1.94
C TYR A 135 -2.60 -25.62 0.82
N GLN A 136 -2.26 -24.92 -0.26
CA GLN A 136 -1.47 -25.48 -1.37
C GLN A 136 -0.09 -25.96 -0.90
N VAL A 137 0.63 -25.13 -0.13
CA VAL A 137 1.96 -25.47 0.39
C VAL A 137 1.88 -26.63 1.39
N LYS A 138 0.90 -26.63 2.30
CA LYS A 138 0.74 -27.70 3.28
C LYS A 138 0.41 -29.04 2.64
N ALA A 139 -0.51 -29.07 1.67
CA ALA A 139 -0.85 -30.29 0.96
C ALA A 139 0.39 -30.90 0.29
N PHE A 140 1.17 -30.07 -0.42
CA PHE A 140 2.41 -30.51 -1.05
C PHE A 140 3.42 -31.09 -0.03
N LEU A 141 3.62 -30.42 1.11
CA LEU A 141 4.53 -30.89 2.15
C LEU A 141 4.07 -32.20 2.81
N SER A 142 2.78 -32.48 2.82
CA SER A 142 2.19 -33.75 3.29
C SER A 142 2.24 -34.87 2.23
N GLY A 143 2.63 -34.57 0.99
CA GLY A 143 2.56 -35.51 -0.13
C GLY A 143 1.15 -35.67 -0.72
N ASP A 144 0.22 -34.79 -0.34
CA ASP A 144 -1.14 -34.76 -0.85
C ASP A 144 -1.22 -33.95 -2.16
N SER A 145 -2.26 -34.22 -2.95
CA SER A 145 -2.59 -33.39 -4.11
C SER A 145 -2.99 -31.98 -3.66
N PRO A 146 -2.58 -30.92 -4.38
CA PRO A 146 -3.02 -29.56 -4.09
C PRO A 146 -4.56 -29.46 -4.07
N PRO A 147 -5.18 -28.86 -3.05
CA PRO A 147 -6.63 -28.76 -2.94
C PRO A 147 -7.29 -27.92 -4.03
N PHE A 148 -6.52 -27.05 -4.71
CA PHE A 148 -7.03 -26.19 -5.77
C PHE A 148 -6.15 -26.27 -7.02
N SER A 149 -6.77 -26.37 -8.19
CA SER A 149 -6.14 -26.09 -9.47
C SER A 149 -5.88 -24.59 -9.65
N SER A 150 -5.06 -24.23 -10.65
CA SER A 150 -4.80 -22.82 -10.99
C SER A 150 -6.08 -22.07 -11.37
N GLY A 151 -7.00 -22.71 -12.10
CA GLY A 151 -8.28 -22.10 -12.50
C GLY A 151 -9.23 -21.90 -11.32
N GLU A 152 -9.25 -22.83 -10.35
CA GLU A 152 -10.03 -22.66 -9.12
C GLU A 152 -9.48 -21.52 -8.25
N LEU A 153 -8.14 -21.43 -8.10
CA LEU A 153 -7.52 -20.29 -7.42
C LEU A 153 -7.84 -18.96 -8.08
N GLU A 154 -7.86 -18.90 -9.41
CA GLU A 154 -8.24 -17.71 -10.17
C GLU A 154 -9.70 -17.32 -9.92
N GLY A 155 -10.63 -18.29 -9.95
CA GLY A 155 -12.04 -18.07 -9.64
C GLY A 155 -12.28 -17.57 -8.22
N ILE A 156 -11.57 -18.15 -7.24
CA ILE A 156 -11.56 -17.71 -5.85
C ILE A 156 -11.04 -16.27 -5.77
N ALA A 157 -9.89 -15.97 -6.38
CA ALA A 157 -9.29 -14.65 -6.34
C ALA A 157 -10.20 -13.58 -6.96
N SER A 158 -10.86 -13.89 -8.07
CA SER A 158 -11.86 -13.01 -8.68
C SER A 158 -13.01 -12.68 -7.72
N THR A 159 -13.56 -13.71 -7.07
CA THR A 159 -14.63 -13.56 -6.06
C THR A 159 -14.18 -12.72 -4.87
N VAL A 160 -13.02 -13.03 -4.30
CA VAL A 160 -12.42 -12.28 -3.18
C VAL A 160 -12.15 -10.82 -3.57
N ASN A 161 -11.67 -10.57 -4.80
CA ASN A 161 -11.39 -9.22 -5.29
C ASN A 161 -12.67 -8.38 -5.46
N MET A 162 -13.80 -8.98 -5.87
CA MET A 162 -15.09 -8.29 -5.91
C MET A 162 -15.52 -7.82 -4.51
N THR A 163 -15.51 -8.71 -3.53
CA THR A 163 -15.86 -8.37 -2.14
C THR A 163 -14.89 -7.36 -1.54
N THR A 164 -13.58 -7.55 -1.77
CA THR A 164 -12.54 -6.63 -1.28
C THR A 164 -12.73 -5.21 -1.81
N ARG A 165 -13.16 -5.05 -3.07
CA ARG A 165 -13.48 -3.72 -3.64
C ARG A 165 -14.63 -3.03 -2.92
N VAL A 166 -15.68 -3.76 -2.56
CA VAL A 166 -16.81 -3.23 -1.80
C VAL A 166 -16.38 -2.84 -0.39
N VAL A 167 -15.70 -3.75 0.33
CA VAL A 167 -15.19 -3.49 1.68
C VAL A 167 -14.28 -2.27 1.70
N ARG A 168 -13.32 -2.18 0.78
CA ARG A 168 -12.43 -1.01 0.67
C ARG A 168 -13.19 0.29 0.47
N ARG A 169 -14.22 0.31 -0.38
CA ARG A 169 -15.03 1.51 -0.61
C ARG A 169 -15.75 1.94 0.69
N LEU A 170 -16.36 0.99 1.40
CA LEU A 170 -17.04 1.27 2.66
C LEU A 170 -16.05 1.74 3.75
N SER A 171 -14.91 1.09 3.87
CA SER A 171 -13.84 1.49 4.79
C SER A 171 -13.32 2.89 4.48
N SER A 172 -13.08 3.23 3.21
CA SER A 172 -12.66 4.57 2.80
C SER A 172 -13.71 5.64 3.12
N SER A 173 -15.00 5.34 2.94
CA SER A 173 -16.08 6.26 3.30
C SER A 173 -16.17 6.48 4.81
N SER A 174 -16.07 5.41 5.60
CA SER A 174 -16.05 5.49 7.07
C SER A 174 -14.83 6.26 7.56
N LEU A 175 -13.64 5.95 7.03
CA LEU A 175 -12.41 6.66 7.33
C LEU A 175 -12.53 8.15 7.04
N ARG A 176 -13.06 8.51 5.86
CA ARG A 176 -13.28 9.91 5.48
C ARG A 176 -14.23 10.63 6.45
N TYR A 177 -15.32 9.98 6.86
CA TYR A 177 -16.24 10.54 7.84
C TYR A 177 -15.51 10.89 9.15
N TRP A 178 -14.75 9.94 9.70
CA TRP A 178 -14.05 10.16 10.96
C TRP A 178 -12.92 11.20 10.87
N ILE A 179 -12.22 11.30 9.74
CA ILE A 179 -11.26 12.39 9.50
C ILE A 179 -11.99 13.75 9.54
N LEU A 180 -13.13 13.87 8.86
CA LEU A 180 -13.87 15.13 8.82
C LEU A 180 -14.44 15.49 10.19
N GLU A 181 -14.94 14.51 10.94
CA GLU A 181 -15.41 14.71 12.31
C GLU A 181 -14.27 15.11 13.25
N TYR A 182 -13.09 14.48 13.12
CA TYR A 182 -11.88 14.89 13.84
C TYR A 182 -11.53 16.35 13.54
N LEU A 183 -11.47 16.73 12.25
CA LEU A 183 -11.14 18.09 11.81
C LEU A 183 -12.19 19.11 12.27
N ARG A 184 -13.47 18.75 12.28
CA ARG A 184 -14.57 19.62 12.76
C ARG A 184 -14.42 20.00 14.23
N ARG A 185 -13.81 19.14 15.05
CA ARG A 185 -13.56 19.37 16.48
C ARG A 185 -12.32 20.21 16.76
N GLN A 186 -11.49 20.46 15.75
CA GLN A 186 -10.30 21.27 15.91
C GLN A 186 -10.68 22.76 15.96
N PRO A 187 -9.87 23.60 16.63
CA PRO A 187 -10.09 25.04 16.66
C PRO A 187 -10.21 25.61 15.23
N LYS A 188 -11.21 26.47 15.01
CA LYS A 188 -11.34 27.17 13.73
C LYS A 188 -10.07 27.99 13.47
N GLY A 189 -9.51 27.87 12.26
CA GLY A 189 -8.28 28.56 11.87
C GLY A 189 -7.00 27.88 12.35
N LYS A 190 -7.07 26.69 12.97
CA LYS A 190 -5.88 25.85 13.20
C LYS A 190 -5.20 25.58 11.85
N ARG A 191 -3.92 25.93 11.77
CA ARG A 191 -3.07 25.63 10.61
C ARG A 191 -2.40 24.28 10.79
N TYR A 192 -2.13 23.63 9.66
CA TYR A 192 -1.39 22.38 9.60
C TYR A 192 -0.19 22.53 8.69
N ARG A 193 0.93 21.96 9.12
CA ARG A 193 2.09 21.78 8.24
C ARG A 193 1.76 20.80 7.13
N ALA A 194 2.16 21.15 5.92
CA ALA A 194 1.87 20.38 4.73
C ALA A 194 3.08 20.32 3.79
N LEU A 195 3.28 19.17 3.16
CA LEU A 195 4.26 18.98 2.09
C LEU A 195 3.57 19.13 0.74
N VAL A 196 4.13 19.98 -0.13
CA VAL A 196 3.63 20.14 -1.50
C VAL A 196 4.05 18.94 -2.36
N LEU A 197 3.11 18.07 -2.70
CA LEU A 197 3.40 16.84 -3.45
C LEU A 197 3.46 17.07 -4.96
N ARG A 198 2.59 17.93 -5.49
CA ARG A 198 2.51 18.27 -6.92
C ARG A 198 1.56 19.43 -7.16
N PHE A 199 1.70 20.07 -8.31
CA PHE A 199 0.67 20.94 -8.88
C PHE A 199 -0.27 20.14 -9.79
N VAL A 200 -1.58 20.42 -9.69
CA VAL A 200 -2.63 19.83 -10.54
C VAL A 200 -2.89 20.73 -11.74
N LYS A 201 -3.14 22.02 -11.45
CA LYS A 201 -3.40 23.06 -12.44
C LYS A 201 -3.03 24.41 -11.84
N ASP A 202 -2.23 25.20 -12.57
CA ASP A 202 -1.77 26.51 -12.11
C ASP A 202 -1.16 26.44 -10.70
N ARG A 203 -1.80 27.08 -9.71
CA ARG A 203 -1.37 27.08 -8.31
C ARG A 203 -2.18 26.14 -7.41
N ASP A 204 -3.10 25.35 -7.96
CA ASP A 204 -3.80 24.31 -7.23
C ASP A 204 -2.88 23.10 -7.04
N ALA A 205 -2.51 22.83 -5.79
CA ALA A 205 -1.55 21.80 -5.42
C ALA A 205 -2.21 20.69 -4.61
N THR A 206 -1.78 19.45 -4.86
CA THR A 206 -2.01 18.36 -3.91
C THR A 206 -0.95 18.43 -2.83
N ILE A 207 -1.38 18.51 -1.58
CA ILE A 207 -0.53 18.61 -0.40
C ILE A 207 -0.79 17.43 0.55
N LEU A 208 0.22 17.06 1.33
CA LEU A 208 0.12 16.09 2.43
C LEU A 208 0.22 16.82 3.76
N LEU A 209 -0.85 16.85 4.54
CA LEU A 209 -0.87 17.41 5.88
C LEU A 209 -0.07 16.48 6.80
N THR A 210 1.17 16.83 7.14
CA THR A 210 2.15 15.92 7.74
C THR A 210 1.78 15.52 9.17
N GLU A 211 1.10 16.40 9.89
CA GLU A 211 0.66 16.18 11.27
C GLU A 211 -0.51 15.20 11.38
N ILE A 212 -1.26 15.01 10.30
CA ILE A 212 -2.45 14.16 10.30
C ILE A 212 -2.47 13.11 9.18
N GLY A 213 -1.46 13.07 8.30
CA GLY A 213 -1.30 12.06 7.24
C GLY A 213 -2.40 12.09 6.17
N VAL A 214 -3.03 13.25 5.94
CA VAL A 214 -4.16 13.41 5.00
C VAL A 214 -3.73 14.18 3.76
N HIS A 215 -4.11 13.68 2.59
CA HIS A 215 -3.98 14.40 1.33
C HIS A 215 -5.11 15.42 1.16
N ALA A 216 -4.77 16.65 0.80
CA ALA A 216 -5.72 17.73 0.52
C ALA A 216 -5.33 18.48 -0.75
N SER A 217 -6.23 19.34 -1.22
CA SER A 217 -5.95 20.33 -2.26
C SER A 217 -5.92 21.71 -1.64
N SER A 218 -4.96 22.53 -2.04
CA SER A 218 -4.87 23.92 -1.59
C SER A 218 -4.23 24.81 -2.66
N TRP A 219 -4.60 26.09 -2.66
CA TRP A 219 -4.05 27.09 -3.57
C TRP A 219 -2.75 27.66 -3.00
N MET A 220 -1.65 27.49 -3.72
CA MET A 220 -0.32 27.93 -3.27
C MET A 220 -0.03 29.38 -3.66
N SER A 221 0.77 30.05 -2.83
CA SER A 221 1.36 31.34 -3.18
C SER A 221 2.37 31.19 -4.32
N THR A 222 2.67 32.31 -5.00
CA THR A 222 3.66 32.32 -6.07
C THR A 222 5.06 32.03 -5.51
N GLY A 223 5.82 31.17 -6.19
CA GLY A 223 7.19 30.81 -5.80
C GLY A 223 7.30 29.50 -5.02
N VAL A 224 6.19 28.95 -4.54
CA VAL A 224 6.15 27.63 -3.88
C VAL A 224 6.43 26.52 -4.91
N GLN A 225 7.30 25.58 -4.54
CA GLN A 225 7.74 24.46 -5.36
C GLN A 225 7.28 23.13 -4.79
N ILE A 226 7.39 22.08 -5.62
CA ILE A 226 7.17 20.70 -5.17
C ILE A 226 8.25 20.34 -4.14
N GLY A 227 7.84 19.84 -3.00
CA GLY A 227 8.73 19.50 -1.89
C GLY A 227 8.79 20.55 -0.79
N ASP A 228 8.26 21.76 -1.01
CA ASP A 228 8.21 22.80 0.02
C ASP A 228 7.28 22.39 1.17
N GLU A 229 7.67 22.76 2.38
CA GLU A 229 6.80 22.75 3.55
C GLU A 229 6.04 24.08 3.67
N VAL A 230 4.72 24.00 3.83
CA VAL A 230 3.83 25.16 3.94
C VAL A 230 2.84 24.98 5.10
N ASP A 231 2.35 26.08 5.67
CA ASP A 231 1.24 26.06 6.62
C ASP A 231 -0.07 26.39 5.90
N VAL A 232 -1.07 25.52 6.05
CA VAL A 232 -2.41 25.67 5.45
C VAL A 232 -3.53 25.63 6.47
#